data_AF-A0A8D2ARN5-F1
#
_entry.id   AF-A0A8D2ARN5-F1
#
_cell.length_a   1.000
_cell.length_b   1.000
_cell.length_c   1.000
_cell.angle_alpha   90.00
_cell.angle_beta   90.00
_cell.angle_gamma   90.00
#
_symmetry.space_group_name_H-M   'P 1'
#
loop_
_entity.id
_entity.type
_entity.pdbx_description
1 polymer ?
#
loop_
_entity_poly.entity_id
_entity_poly.type
_entity_poly.pdbx_seq_one_letter_code
_entity_poly.pdbx_strand_id
1 'polypeptide(L)'
;GAAFEECCHFRRPGQKRETGLLPELETQRPHPAPSRLSSPPWLSLSKRSCREKWRNTNSYKKELALLDGSNVVFKLLGPVLVKQELGEARATVGKRLDYITAEIKRYETQLRDLERQSEQQRETLAQLQQEFQRAQAAKAGAPGKA
;
A
#
# COMPACT_ATOMS: atom_id res chain seq x y z
N GLY A 1 49.44 22.56 1.12
CA GLY A 1 48.42 21.75 0.42
C GLY A 1 47.06 22.20 0.86
N ALA A 2 46.18 22.51 -0.10
CA ALA A 2 44.74 22.77 0.03
C ALA A 2 44.03 21.59 0.75
N ALA A 3 42.81 21.68 1.31
CA ALA A 3 41.63 22.54 1.13
C ALA A 3 40.86 22.55 2.49
N PHE A 4 40.25 23.62 3.01
CA PHE A 4 39.05 24.37 2.59
C PHE A 4 37.87 23.51 2.09
N GLU A 5 36.97 23.14 3.01
CA GLU A 5 35.50 23.17 2.89
C GLU A 5 34.93 23.18 4.33
N GLU A 6 34.58 24.34 4.87
CA GLU A 6 33.23 24.92 4.83
C GLU A 6 32.12 23.98 5.32
N CYS A 7 32.17 23.65 6.61
CA CYS A 7 30.95 23.35 7.34
C CYS A 7 30.25 24.70 7.59
N CYS A 8 29.29 25.07 6.73
CA CYS A 8 28.50 26.30 6.85
C CYS A 8 27.81 26.38 8.22
N HIS A 9 28.48 27.07 9.13
CA HIS A 9 27.95 27.57 10.38
C HIS A 9 26.96 28.70 10.03
N PHE A 10 25.69 28.38 9.80
CA PHE A 10 24.65 29.42 9.77
C PHE A 10 24.31 29.84 11.22
N ARG A 11 25.24 30.58 11.82
CA ARG A 11 25.07 31.23 13.11
C ARG A 11 24.40 32.58 12.85
N ARG A 12 23.09 32.70 13.12
CA ARG A 12 22.42 34.01 13.10
C ARG A 12 23.08 34.94 14.14
N PRO A 13 23.53 36.15 13.77
CA PRO A 13 24.05 37.11 14.73
C PRO A 13 22.86 37.79 15.43
N GLY A 14 22.78 37.69 16.77
CA GLY A 14 21.85 38.50 17.56
C GLY A 14 21.02 37.81 18.66
N GLN A 15 21.14 36.49 18.88
CA GLN A 15 20.43 35.84 19.99
C GLN A 15 21.30 35.74 21.25
N LYS A 16 20.86 36.40 22.32
CA LYS A 16 21.43 36.24 23.67
C LYS A 16 21.32 34.77 24.08
N ARG A 17 22.36 34.24 24.75
CA ARG A 17 22.31 32.94 25.42
C ARG A 17 21.30 33.04 26.56
N GLU A 18 20.06 32.64 26.31
CA GLU A 18 19.15 32.28 27.39
C GLU A 18 19.56 30.90 27.88
N THR A 19 20.35 30.88 28.95
CA THR A 19 20.43 29.73 29.86
C THR A 19 19.08 29.61 30.56
N GLY A 20 18.09 29.07 29.84
CA GLY A 20 16.78 28.71 30.36
C GLY A 20 16.67 27.21 30.38
N LEU A 21 16.56 26.64 31.58
CA LEU A 21 16.06 25.29 31.81
C LEU A 21 14.74 25.14 31.07
N LEU A 22 14.73 24.40 29.96
CA LEU A 22 13.49 23.97 29.31
C LEU A 22 12.83 22.92 30.22
N PRO A 23 11.58 23.10 30.66
CA PRO A 23 10.87 22.07 31.39
C PRO A 23 10.58 20.92 30.44
N GLU A 24 11.02 19.74 30.84
CA GLU A 24 10.76 18.46 30.21
C GLU A 24 9.26 18.13 30.31
N LEU A 25 8.45 18.67 29.39
CA LEU A 25 7.03 18.38 29.32
C LEU A 25 6.52 18.23 27.88
N GLU A 26 7.29 17.51 27.06
CA GLU A 26 6.87 17.11 25.71
C GLU A 26 6.82 15.58 25.56
N THR A 27 6.47 14.85 26.63
CA THR A 27 6.34 13.37 26.58
C THR A 27 4.88 12.88 26.61
N GLN A 28 3.89 13.77 26.49
CA GLN A 28 2.48 13.34 26.61
C GLN A 28 1.54 14.06 25.62
N ARG A 29 1.84 13.95 24.32
CA ARG A 29 0.76 13.83 23.34
C ARG A 29 0.85 12.41 22.79
N PRO A 30 -0.08 11.50 23.10
CA PRO A 30 -0.20 10.31 22.29
C PRO A 30 -0.52 10.80 20.89
N HIS A 31 0.47 10.78 20.01
CA HIS A 31 0.19 10.81 18.58
C HIS A 31 -0.84 9.70 18.34
N PRO A 32 -1.99 9.99 17.70
CA PRO A 32 -2.89 8.92 17.32
C PRO A 32 -2.08 7.99 16.42
N ALA A 33 -1.70 6.83 16.96
CA ALA A 33 -1.16 5.75 16.16
C ALA A 33 -2.14 5.57 15.00
N PRO A 34 -1.68 5.50 13.74
CA PRO A 34 -2.59 5.35 12.62
C PRO A 34 -3.41 4.09 12.87
N SER A 35 -4.68 4.28 13.23
CA SER A 35 -5.67 3.25 13.54
C SER A 35 -6.18 2.57 12.27
N ARG A 36 -5.27 2.32 11.34
CA ARG A 36 -5.56 1.72 10.05
C ARG A 36 -4.66 0.51 9.84
N LEU A 37 -4.86 -0.45 10.73
CA LEU A 37 -4.72 -1.86 10.45
C LEU A 37 -5.77 -2.23 9.36
N SER A 38 -5.60 -1.72 8.15
CA SER A 38 -6.43 -2.02 6.98
C SER A 38 -5.53 -2.37 5.81
N SER A 39 -6.01 -3.26 4.94
CA SER A 39 -5.35 -3.72 3.72
C SER A 39 -4.52 -2.63 3.03
N PRO A 40 -3.24 -2.91 2.68
CA PRO A 40 -2.34 -1.90 2.15
C PRO A 40 -2.92 -1.22 0.89
N PRO A 41 -2.84 0.13 0.78
CA PRO A 41 -3.39 0.85 -0.37
C PRO A 41 -2.88 0.35 -1.71
N TRP A 42 -1.59 0.00 -1.80
CA TRP A 42 -0.97 -0.51 -3.03
C TRP A 42 -1.58 -1.83 -3.50
N LEU A 43 -1.91 -2.76 -2.59
CA LEU A 43 -2.50 -4.07 -2.91
C LEU A 43 -3.91 -3.90 -3.50
N SER A 44 -4.68 -2.99 -2.90
CA SER A 44 -6.01 -2.61 -3.39
C SER A 44 -5.94 -1.95 -4.77
N LEU A 45 -4.96 -1.08 -5.00
CA LEU A 45 -4.73 -0.45 -6.30
C LEU A 45 -4.31 -1.48 -7.36
N SER A 46 -3.43 -2.42 -7.02
CA SER A 46 -3.03 -3.52 -7.91
C SER A 46 -4.23 -4.38 -8.33
N LYS A 47 -5.10 -4.75 -7.39
CA LYS A 47 -6.34 -5.48 -7.68
C LYS A 47 -7.26 -4.69 -8.63
N ARG A 48 -7.44 -3.38 -8.40
CA ARG A 48 -8.22 -2.52 -9.31
C ARG A 48 -7.60 -2.46 -10.71
N SER A 49 -6.28 -2.32 -10.82
CA SER A 49 -5.57 -2.33 -12.10
C SER A 49 -5.77 -3.64 -12.86
N CYS A 50 -5.67 -4.79 -12.19
CA CYS A 50 -5.93 -6.09 -12.82
C CYS A 50 -7.40 -6.23 -13.25
N ARG A 51 -8.35 -5.72 -12.47
CA ARG A 51 -9.77 -5.69 -12.84
C ARG A 51 -10.03 -4.84 -14.10
N GLU A 52 -9.37 -3.69 -14.20
CA GLU A 52 -9.44 -2.83 -15.39
C GLU A 52 -8.88 -3.55 -16.62
N LYS A 53 -7.68 -4.13 -16.50
CA LYS A 53 -7.05 -4.93 -17.56
C LYS A 53 -7.92 -6.10 -18.00
N TRP A 54 -8.57 -6.79 -17.04
CA TRP A 54 -9.51 -7.86 -17.32
C TRP A 54 -10.71 -7.36 -18.13
N ARG A 55 -11.33 -6.24 -17.72
CA ARG A 55 -12.50 -5.67 -18.41
C ARG A 55 -12.18 -5.36 -19.87
N ASN A 56 -11.06 -4.68 -20.12
CA ASN A 56 -10.63 -4.33 -21.47
C ASN A 56 -10.34 -5.59 -22.30
N THR A 57 -9.57 -6.52 -21.75
CA THR A 57 -9.22 -7.77 -22.45
C THR A 57 -10.45 -8.63 -22.73
N ASN A 58 -11.42 -8.66 -21.82
CA ASN A 58 -12.67 -9.39 -21.99
C ASN A 58 -13.57 -8.74 -23.05
N SER A 59 -13.57 -7.42 -23.16
CA SER A 59 -14.25 -6.73 -24.27
C SER A 59 -13.65 -7.14 -25.61
N TYR A 60 -12.32 -7.12 -25.76
CA TYR A 60 -11.68 -7.57 -27.01
C TYR A 60 -12.00 -9.03 -27.34
N LYS A 61 -12.08 -9.92 -26.33
CA LYS A 61 -12.50 -11.31 -26.54
C LYS A 61 -13.92 -11.41 -27.13
N LYS A 62 -14.85 -10.57 -26.66
CA LYS A 62 -16.22 -10.52 -27.17
C LYS A 62 -16.26 -10.02 -28.61
N GLU A 63 -15.55 -8.93 -28.92
CA GLU A 63 -15.46 -8.41 -30.29
C GLU A 63 -14.85 -9.46 -31.24
N LEU A 64 -13.76 -10.11 -30.83
CA LEU A 64 -13.12 -11.16 -31.63
C LEU A 64 -14.01 -12.40 -31.84
N ALA A 65 -15.02 -12.62 -30.99
CA ALA A 65 -15.97 -13.72 -31.16
C ALA A 65 -17.00 -13.45 -32.26
N LEU A 66 -17.26 -12.17 -32.57
CA LEU A 66 -18.18 -11.76 -33.63
C LEU A 66 -17.55 -11.85 -35.03
N LEU A 67 -16.22 -11.82 -35.11
CA LEU A 67 -15.48 -11.91 -36.38
C LEU A 67 -15.49 -13.35 -36.93
N ASP A 68 -15.68 -13.45 -38.24
CA ASP A 68 -15.58 -14.69 -39.02
C ASP A 68 -14.28 -14.74 -39.86
N GLY A 69 -14.09 -15.81 -40.64
CA GLY A 69 -12.89 -16.02 -41.45
C GLY A 69 -12.74 -15.06 -42.65
N SER A 70 -13.75 -14.25 -42.98
CA SER A 70 -13.65 -13.22 -44.03
C SER A 70 -12.96 -11.95 -43.53
N ASN A 71 -12.94 -11.75 -42.21
CA ASN A 71 -12.39 -10.57 -41.58
C ASN A 71 -10.87 -10.69 -41.36
N VAL A 72 -10.14 -9.61 -41.66
CA VAL A 72 -8.68 -9.56 -41.47
C VAL A 72 -8.35 -8.84 -40.16
N VAL A 73 -7.58 -9.50 -39.30
CA VAL A 73 -7.13 -8.95 -38.02
C VAL A 73 -5.69 -8.46 -38.15
N PHE A 74 -5.42 -7.28 -37.59
CA PHE A 74 -4.07 -6.71 -37.52
C PHE A 74 -3.69 -6.42 -36.07
N LYS A 75 -2.39 -6.54 -35.78
CA LYS A 75 -1.79 -6.14 -34.51
C LYS A 75 -0.86 -4.96 -34.73
N LEU A 76 -1.06 -3.91 -33.96
CA LEU A 76 -0.17 -2.75 -33.94
C LEU A 76 1.08 -3.06 -33.09
N LEU A 77 2.25 -2.96 -33.71
CA LEU A 77 3.57 -3.11 -33.10
C LEU A 77 4.37 -1.83 -33.38
N GLY A 78 4.37 -0.90 -32.42
CA GLY A 78 4.99 0.41 -32.62
C GLY A 78 4.31 1.17 -33.78
N PRO A 79 5.07 1.70 -34.76
CA PRO A 79 4.49 2.34 -35.93
C PRO A 79 4.00 1.36 -37.02
N VAL A 80 4.13 0.04 -36.81
CA VAL A 80 3.88 -0.99 -37.86
C VAL A 80 2.62 -1.79 -37.55
N LEU A 81 1.81 -2.08 -38.56
CA LEU A 81 0.70 -3.02 -38.51
C LEU A 81 1.09 -4.36 -39.11
N VAL A 82 0.94 -5.44 -38.34
CA VAL A 82 1.24 -6.81 -38.77
C VAL A 82 -0.04 -7.60 -38.87
N LYS A 83 -0.23 -8.31 -39.99
CA LYS A 83 -1.37 -9.21 -40.19
C LYS A 83 -1.28 -10.35 -39.18
N GLN A 84 -2.39 -10.64 -38.51
CA GLN A 84 -2.48 -11.65 -37.46
C GLN A 84 -3.63 -12.60 -37.78
N GLU A 85 -3.36 -13.91 -37.68
CA GLU A 85 -4.41 -14.91 -37.82
C GLU A 85 -5.43 -14.82 -36.67
N LEU A 86 -6.71 -14.93 -37.01
CA LEU A 86 -7.82 -14.75 -36.07
C LEU A 86 -7.78 -15.77 -34.92
N GLY A 87 -7.38 -17.02 -35.23
CA GLY A 87 -7.18 -18.06 -34.22
C GLY A 87 -6.07 -17.72 -33.20
N GLU A 88 -4.95 -17.17 -33.67
CA GLU A 88 -3.84 -16.77 -32.82
C GLU A 88 -4.19 -15.54 -31.97
N ALA A 89 -4.92 -14.58 -32.54
CA ALA A 89 -5.44 -13.43 -31.80
C ALA A 89 -6.34 -13.88 -30.64
N ARG A 90 -7.29 -14.79 -30.90
CA ARG A 90 -8.16 -15.39 -29.88
C ARG A 90 -7.37 -16.12 -28.79
N ALA A 91 -6.39 -16.94 -29.19
CA ALA A 91 -5.54 -17.67 -28.24
C ALA A 91 -4.72 -16.73 -27.34
N THR A 92 -4.16 -15.66 -27.91
CA THR A 92 -3.37 -14.66 -27.17
C THR A 92 -4.22 -13.90 -26.16
N VAL A 93 -5.40 -13.45 -26.57
CA VAL A 93 -6.35 -12.76 -25.68
C VAL A 93 -6.85 -13.71 -24.58
N GLY A 94 -7.08 -14.99 -24.90
CA GLY A 94 -7.41 -16.04 -23.94
C GLY A 94 -6.33 -16.21 -22.87
N LYS A 95 -5.08 -16.47 -23.28
CA LYS A 95 -3.94 -16.62 -22.35
C LYS A 95 -3.77 -15.39 -21.45
N ARG A 96 -3.96 -14.19 -21.99
CA ARG A 96 -3.88 -12.95 -21.22
C ARG A 96 -4.99 -12.87 -20.17
N LEU A 97 -6.22 -13.28 -20.51
CA LEU A 97 -7.32 -13.32 -19.54
C LEU A 97 -7.04 -14.33 -18.43
N ASP A 98 -6.57 -15.52 -18.75
CA ASP A 98 -6.26 -16.56 -17.76
C ASP A 98 -5.21 -16.07 -16.75
N TYR A 99 -4.14 -15.44 -17.26
CA TYR A 99 -3.11 -14.81 -16.42
C TYR A 99 -3.69 -13.72 -15.52
N ILE A 100 -4.47 -12.78 -16.07
CA ILE A 100 -5.06 -11.69 -15.28
C ILE A 100 -6.02 -12.25 -14.22
N THR A 101 -6.82 -13.26 -14.55
CA THR A 101 -7.73 -13.91 -13.61
C THR A 101 -6.97 -14.61 -12.48
N ALA A 102 -5.85 -15.26 -12.77
CA ALA A 102 -4.97 -15.84 -11.75
C ALA A 102 -4.41 -14.75 -10.81
N GLU A 103 -3.96 -13.62 -11.36
CA GLU A 103 -3.44 -12.50 -10.56
C GLU A 103 -4.52 -11.86 -9.66
N ILE A 104 -5.75 -11.72 -10.15
CA ILE A 104 -6.87 -11.23 -9.34
C ILE A 104 -7.10 -12.16 -8.14
N LYS A 105 -7.11 -13.49 -8.37
CA LYS A 105 -7.26 -14.48 -7.30
C LYS A 105 -6.13 -14.41 -6.28
N ARG A 106 -4.89 -14.22 -6.74
CA ARG A 106 -3.73 -14.04 -5.86
C ARG A 106 -3.91 -12.83 -4.95
N TYR A 107 -4.28 -11.69 -5.50
CA TYR A 107 -4.54 -10.48 -4.73
C TYR A 107 -5.73 -10.63 -3.78
N GLU A 108 -6.75 -11.41 -4.14
CA GLU A 108 -7.87 -11.73 -3.26
C GLU A 108 -7.49 -12.58 -2.06
N THR A 109 -6.61 -13.56 -2.24
CA THR A 109 -6.07 -14.33 -1.13
C THR A 109 -5.19 -13.46 -0.23
N GLN A 110 -4.26 -12.69 -0.83
CA GLN A 110 -3.40 -11.78 -0.06
C GLN A 110 -4.18 -10.74 0.75
N LEU A 111 -5.24 -10.17 0.19
CA LEU A 111 -6.11 -9.23 0.90
C LEU A 111 -6.78 -9.90 2.11
N ARG A 112 -7.35 -11.10 1.93
CA ARG A 112 -8.01 -11.84 3.01
C ARG A 112 -7.04 -12.21 4.13
N ASP A 113 -5.83 -12.64 3.78
CA ASP A 113 -4.81 -13.01 4.75
C ASP A 113 -4.37 -11.80 5.57
N LEU A 114 -4.14 -10.66 4.91
CA LEU A 114 -3.78 -9.42 5.58
C LEU A 114 -4.93 -8.87 6.45
N GLU A 115 -6.18 -8.94 5.98
CA GLU A 115 -7.35 -8.56 6.77
C GLU A 115 -7.45 -9.40 8.05
N ARG A 116 -7.23 -10.71 7.95
CA ARG A 116 -7.24 -11.62 9.10
C ARG A 116 -6.11 -11.33 10.08
N GLN A 117 -4.89 -11.15 9.59
CA GLN A 117 -3.73 -10.78 10.44
C GLN A 117 -3.98 -9.45 11.14
N SER A 118 -4.58 -8.51 10.42
CA SER A 118 -4.92 -7.20 10.92
C SER A 118 -5.95 -7.27 12.07
N GLU A 119 -7.00 -8.07 11.93
CA GLU A 119 -7.99 -8.26 12.99
C GLU A 119 -7.36 -8.92 14.23
N GLN A 120 -6.54 -9.95 14.05
CA GLN A 120 -5.84 -10.63 15.16
C GLN A 120 -4.92 -9.69 15.94
N GLN A 121 -4.14 -8.86 15.23
CA GLN A 121 -3.27 -7.88 15.85
C GLN A 121 -4.09 -6.81 16.59
N ARG A 122 -5.22 -6.39 16.03
CA ARG A 122 -6.13 -5.42 16.66
C ARG A 122 -6.70 -5.94 17.97
N GLU A 123 -7.15 -7.20 18.00
CA GLU A 123 -7.64 -7.85 19.22
C GLU A 123 -6.55 -7.93 20.29
N THR A 124 -5.35 -8.38 19.91
CA THR A 124 -4.20 -8.49 20.83
C THR A 124 -3.80 -7.12 21.39
N LEU A 125 -3.75 -6.09 20.54
CA LEU A 125 -3.45 -4.72 20.98
C LEU A 125 -4.52 -4.16 21.92
N ALA A 126 -5.79 -4.46 21.67
CA ALA A 126 -6.88 -4.04 22.55
C ALA A 126 -6.78 -4.68 23.94
N GLN A 127 -6.46 -5.98 24.01
CA GLN A 127 -6.25 -6.71 25.27
C GLN A 127 -5.07 -6.10 26.05
N LEU A 128 -3.91 -5.90 25.39
CA LEU A 128 -2.73 -5.31 26.01
C LEU A 128 -2.98 -3.88 26.49
N GLN A 129 -3.71 -3.06 25.72
CA GLN A 129 -4.10 -1.71 26.14
C GLN A 129 -4.99 -1.74 27.39
N GLN A 130 -5.92 -2.70 27.47
CA GLN A 130 -6.78 -2.86 28.63
C GLN A 130 -6.00 -3.31 29.88
N GLU A 131 -5.07 -4.27 29.75
CA GLU A 131 -4.20 -4.72 30.83
C GLU A 131 -3.29 -3.60 31.34
N PHE A 132 -2.70 -2.84 30.42
CA PHE A 132 -1.85 -1.70 30.75
C PHE A 132 -2.61 -0.62 31.53
N GLN A 133 -3.83 -0.28 31.11
CA GLN A 133 -4.70 0.65 31.84
C GLN A 133 -5.03 0.14 33.26
N ARG A 134 -5.32 -1.16 33.41
CA ARG A 134 -5.57 -1.77 34.73
C ARG A 134 -4.34 -1.74 35.64
N ALA A 135 -3.17 -2.08 35.11
CA ALA A 135 -1.91 -2.08 35.86
C ALA A 135 -1.48 -0.65 36.28
N GLN A 136 -1.70 0.35 35.43
CA GLN A 136 -1.44 1.75 35.79
C GLN A 136 -2.40 2.26 36.87
N ALA A 137 -3.69 1.93 36.78
CA ALA A 137 -4.65 2.28 37.83
C ALA A 137 -4.31 1.65 39.19
N ALA A 138 -3.80 0.41 39.19
CA ALA A 138 -3.36 -0.26 40.41
C ALA A 138 -2.10 0.37 41.03
N LYS A 139 -1.16 0.90 40.23
CA LYS A 139 0.04 1.59 40.73
C LYS A 139 -0.22 3.01 41.23
N ALA A 140 -1.20 3.72 40.67
CA ALA A 140 -1.60 5.05 41.14
C ALA A 140 -2.39 5.03 42.47
N GLY A 141 -2.85 3.85 42.92
CA GLY A 141 -3.67 3.67 44.11
C GLY A 141 -2.94 3.19 45.37
N ALA A 142 -1.60 3.23 45.44
CA ALA A 142 -0.86 2.89 46.67
C ALA A 142 -0.69 4.13 47.57
N PRO A 143 -1.49 4.33 48.64
CA PRO A 143 -1.22 5.35 49.64
C PRO A 143 0.08 4.98 50.37
N GLY A 144 1.05 5.91 50.35
CA GLY A 144 2.21 5.85 51.23
C GLY A 144 1.74 5.69 52.66
N LYS A 145 2.19 4.61 53.32
CA LYS A 145 1.92 4.41 54.75
C LYS A 145 2.67 5.49 55.54
N ALA A 146 1.92 6.06 56.48
CA ALA A 146 2.30 7.03 57.50
C ALA A 146 3.44 6.55 58.41
#